data_AF-A0A534MFB6-F1
#
_entry.id   AF-A0A534MFB6-F1
#
_cell.length_a   1.000
_cell.length_b   1.000
_cell.length_c   1.000
_cell.angle_alpha   90.00
_cell.angle_beta   90.00
_cell.angle_gamma   90.00
#
_symmetry.space_group_name_H-M   'P 1'
#
loop_
_entity.id
_entity.type
_entity.pdbx_description
1 polymer ?
#
loop_
_entity_poly.entity_id
_entity_poly.type
_entity_poly.pdbx_seq_one_letter_code
_entity_poly.pdbx_strand_id
1 'polypeptide(L)'
;MATEPSEGALLLELAKDSFRQQIAKRVRPLARSYVEKWLKCELWLYSSVIQRHSNELHSYKAVVLQTLRTTSLDDMLAICRTTRPDLVDLWSKPAARAKLQREIEKAIEAVEAA
;
A
#
# COMPACT_ATOMS: atom_id res chain seq x y z
N MET A 1 -23.82 8.19 -24.81
CA MET A 1 -22.66 9.05 -24.52
C MET A 1 -21.92 8.44 -23.36
N ALA A 2 -20.67 8.00 -23.59
CA ALA A 2 -19.80 7.62 -22.49
C ALA A 2 -19.42 8.90 -21.75
N THR A 3 -19.80 9.01 -20.49
CA THR A 3 -19.40 10.13 -19.63
C THR A 3 -17.90 10.02 -19.45
N GLU A 4 -17.13 10.95 -20.03
CA GLU A 4 -15.69 10.97 -19.83
C GLU A 4 -15.42 11.09 -18.32
N PRO A 5 -14.59 10.20 -17.75
CA PRO A 5 -14.26 10.28 -16.34
C PRO A 5 -13.64 11.66 -16.07
N SER A 6 -14.11 12.32 -15.01
CA SER A 6 -13.51 13.59 -14.58
C SER A 6 -12.01 13.40 -14.38
N GLU A 7 -11.22 14.45 -14.64
CA GLU A 7 -9.76 14.42 -14.49
C GLU A 7 -9.31 13.84 -13.13
N GLY A 8 -10.05 14.12 -12.06
CA GLY A 8 -9.82 13.54 -10.74
C GLY A 8 -10.02 12.02 -10.66
N ALA A 9 -10.98 11.45 -11.39
CA ALA A 9 -11.16 10.00 -11.47
C ALA A 9 -10.00 9.33 -12.22
N LEU A 10 -9.49 9.95 -13.29
CA LEU A 10 -8.31 9.45 -14.01
C LEU A 10 -7.04 9.49 -13.14
N LEU A 11 -6.81 10.59 -12.42
CA LEU A 11 -5.69 10.72 -11.49
C LEU A 11 -5.74 9.69 -10.36
N LEU A 12 -6.94 9.39 -9.85
CA LEU A 12 -7.13 8.39 -8.82
C LEU A 12 -6.80 6.97 -9.34
N GLU A 13 -7.25 6.61 -10.54
CA GLU A 13 -6.93 5.31 -11.13
C GLU A 13 -5.43 5.16 -11.40
N LEU A 14 -4.77 6.21 -11.92
CA LEU A 14 -3.31 6.23 -12.06
C LEU A 14 -2.59 6.09 -10.72
N ALA A 15 -3.09 6.74 -9.66
CA ALA A 15 -2.53 6.63 -8.32
C ALA A 15 -2.67 5.21 -7.76
N LYS A 16 -3.83 4.56 -7.94
CA LYS A 16 -4.04 3.17 -7.55
C LYS A 16 -3.11 2.22 -8.29
N ASP A 17 -2.99 2.37 -9.61
CA ASP A 17 -2.11 1.51 -10.41
C ASP A 17 -0.63 1.70 -10.06
N SER A 18 -0.20 2.94 -9.87
CA SER A 18 1.13 3.25 -9.36
C SER A 18 1.36 2.62 -7.98
N PHE A 19 0.39 2.72 -7.08
CA PHE A 19 0.48 2.11 -5.75
C PHE A 19 0.62 0.58 -5.83
N ARG A 20 -0.19 -0.09 -6.67
CA ARG A 20 -0.10 -1.53 -6.94
C ARG A 20 1.28 -1.94 -7.46
N GLN A 21 1.85 -1.17 -8.40
CA GLN A 21 3.20 -1.41 -8.92
C GLN A 21 4.28 -1.23 -7.84
N GLN A 22 4.13 -0.23 -6.96
CA GLN A 22 5.07 -0.02 -5.85
C GLN A 22 5.03 -1.16 -4.84
N ILE A 23 3.85 -1.74 -4.55
CA ILE A 23 3.74 -2.94 -3.72
C ILE A 23 4.56 -4.07 -4.32
N ALA A 24 4.36 -4.37 -5.61
CA ALA A 24 5.11 -5.41 -6.30
C ALA A 24 6.63 -5.14 -6.26
N LYS A 25 7.05 -3.90 -6.53
CA LYS A 25 8.45 -3.49 -6.49
C LYS A 25 9.08 -3.69 -5.11
N ARG A 26 8.35 -3.37 -4.04
CA ARG A 26 8.83 -3.55 -2.66
C ARG A 26 8.85 -5.00 -2.21
N VAL A 27 7.86 -5.80 -2.62
CA VAL A 27 7.74 -7.22 -2.21
C VAL A 27 8.76 -8.10 -2.92
N ARG A 28 9.05 -7.83 -4.20
CA ARG A 28 9.95 -8.63 -5.02
C ARG A 28 11.29 -8.98 -4.35
N PRO A 29 12.05 -8.04 -3.75
CA PRO A 29 13.33 -8.35 -3.11
C PRO A 29 13.24 -8.91 -1.68
N LEU A 30 12.05 -9.04 -1.07
CA LEU A 30 11.97 -9.38 0.36
C LEU A 30 12.38 -10.82 0.66
N ALA A 31 13.34 -11.00 1.56
CA ALA A 31 13.66 -12.34 2.06
C ALA A 31 12.49 -12.92 2.87
N ARG A 32 12.31 -14.24 2.84
CA ARG A 32 11.29 -14.94 3.64
C ARG A 32 11.35 -14.56 5.12
N SER A 33 12.55 -14.59 5.69
CA SER A 33 12.80 -14.25 7.10
C SER A 33 12.38 -12.82 7.46
N TYR A 34 12.46 -11.89 6.51
CA TYR A 34 11.96 -10.53 6.70
C TYR A 34 10.44 -10.51 6.79
N VAL A 35 9.75 -11.23 5.88
CA VAL A 35 8.28 -11.32 5.89
C VAL A 35 7.78 -12.00 7.16
N GLU A 36 8.44 -13.08 7.62
CA GLU A 36 8.10 -13.75 8.87
C GLU A 36 8.28 -12.83 10.09
N LYS A 37 9.35 -12.02 10.12
CA LYS A 37 9.55 -11.00 11.16
C LYS A 37 8.50 -9.90 11.07
N TRP A 38 8.19 -9.40 9.87
CA TRP A 38 7.16 -8.38 9.65
C TRP A 38 5.78 -8.86 10.12
N LEU A 39 5.42 -10.11 9.87
CA LEU A 39 4.19 -10.71 10.38
C LEU A 39 4.15 -10.80 11.92
N LYS A 40 5.32 -10.92 12.56
CA LYS A 40 5.45 -11.09 14.03
C LYS A 40 5.74 -9.79 14.79
N CYS A 41 6.17 -8.72 14.11
CA CYS A 41 6.71 -7.51 14.74
C CYS A 41 6.03 -6.22 14.26
N GLU A 42 6.29 -5.13 14.96
CA GLU A 42 5.92 -3.77 14.56
C GLU A 42 6.98 -3.16 13.61
N LEU A 43 7.03 -3.62 12.35
CA LEU A 43 7.87 -2.97 11.36
C LEU A 43 7.11 -1.83 10.68
N TRP A 44 7.45 -0.58 11.02
CA TRP A 44 6.85 0.64 10.47
C TRP A 44 7.91 1.52 9.81
N LEU A 45 7.69 1.88 8.55
CA LEU A 45 8.61 2.70 7.75
C LEU A 45 7.93 3.99 7.22
N TYR A 46 6.76 4.36 7.74
CA TYR A 46 5.95 5.42 7.14
C TYR A 46 6.42 6.84 7.46
N SER A 47 6.88 7.11 8.68
CA SER A 47 7.30 8.45 9.09
C SER A 47 8.44 8.99 8.22
N SER A 48 9.41 8.14 7.87
CA SER A 48 10.53 8.53 7.00
C SER A 48 10.11 8.73 5.54
N VAL A 49 9.08 8.01 5.07
CA VAL A 49 8.51 8.20 3.72
C VAL A 49 7.77 9.54 3.64
N ILE A 50 6.97 9.87 4.65
CA ILE A 50 6.24 11.14 4.71
C ILE A 50 7.19 12.32 4.78
N GLN A 51 8.22 12.26 5.62
CA GLN A 51 9.24 13.29 5.69
C GLN A 51 9.96 13.50 4.36
N ARG A 52 10.24 12.42 3.63
CA ARG A 52 10.93 12.49 2.33
C ARG A 52 10.07 13.08 1.22
N HIS A 53 8.75 12.94 1.31
CA HIS A 53 7.80 13.34 0.28
C HIS A 53 6.80 14.39 0.76
N SER A 54 7.20 15.23 1.73
CA SER A 54 6.29 16.18 2.39
C SER A 54 5.70 17.20 1.41
N ASN A 55 6.50 17.67 0.45
CA ASN A 55 6.07 18.64 -0.57
C ASN A 55 5.03 18.04 -1.53
N GLU A 56 5.26 16.80 -1.98
CA GLU A 56 4.32 16.09 -2.84
C GLU A 56 3.05 15.71 -2.07
N LEU A 57 3.20 15.33 -0.80
CA LEU A 57 2.07 15.01 0.05
C LEU A 57 1.16 16.22 0.25
N HIS A 58 1.72 17.43 0.42
CA HIS A 58 0.93 18.66 0.51
C HIS A 58 0.01 18.86 -0.70
N SER A 59 0.52 18.58 -1.90
CA SER A 59 -0.22 18.78 -3.16
C SER A 59 -1.22 17.66 -3.46
N TYR A 60 -0.90 16.42 -3.07
CA TYR A 60 -1.67 15.23 -3.46
C TYR A 60 -2.33 14.49 -2.28
N LYS A 61 -2.38 15.09 -1.08
CA LYS A 61 -2.90 14.49 0.15
C LYS A 61 -4.24 13.78 -0.05
N ALA A 62 -5.19 14.45 -0.70
CA ALA A 62 -6.52 13.90 -0.95
C ALA A 62 -6.48 12.62 -1.81
N VAL A 63 -5.69 12.63 -2.88
CA VAL A 63 -5.53 11.48 -3.79
C VAL A 63 -4.82 10.33 -3.08
N VAL A 64 -3.80 10.62 -2.27
CA VAL A 64 -3.08 9.62 -1.47
C VAL A 64 -4.01 8.97 -0.45
N LEU A 65 -4.76 9.76 0.32
CA LEU A 65 -5.72 9.24 1.31
C LEU A 65 -6.82 8.41 0.63
N GLN A 66 -7.35 8.89 -0.48
CA GLN A 66 -8.38 8.15 -1.22
C GLN A 66 -7.83 6.85 -1.78
N THR A 67 -6.59 6.83 -2.27
CA THR A 67 -5.92 5.61 -2.74
C THR A 67 -5.74 4.60 -1.60
N LEU A 68 -5.24 5.04 -0.44
CA LEU A 68 -5.05 4.18 0.73
C LEU A 68 -6.37 3.59 1.25
N ARG A 69 -7.44 4.40 1.27
CA ARG A 69 -8.76 3.98 1.77
C ARG A 69 -9.54 3.08 0.80
N THR A 70 -9.31 3.22 -0.50
CA THR A 70 -10.09 2.49 -1.53
C THR A 70 -9.36 1.29 -2.11
N THR A 71 -8.06 1.16 -1.90
CA THR A 71 -7.32 -0.04 -2.32
C THR A 71 -7.70 -1.22 -1.44
N SER A 72 -8.21 -2.28 -2.04
CA SER A 72 -8.61 -3.50 -1.33
C SER A 72 -7.39 -4.23 -0.75
N LEU A 73 -7.48 -4.66 0.50
CA LEU A 73 -6.48 -5.56 1.09
C LEU A 73 -6.32 -6.86 0.30
N ASP A 74 -7.41 -7.37 -0.26
CA ASP A 74 -7.39 -8.61 -1.05
C ASP A 74 -6.61 -8.42 -2.35
N ASP A 75 -6.74 -7.26 -3.00
CA ASP A 75 -5.93 -6.89 -4.17
C ASP A 75 -4.45 -6.82 -3.81
N MET A 76 -4.12 -6.15 -2.70
CA MET A 76 -2.74 -6.02 -2.24
C MET A 76 -2.11 -7.38 -1.90
N LEU A 77 -2.84 -8.25 -1.19
CA LEU A 77 -2.39 -9.61 -0.91
C LEU A 77 -2.29 -10.46 -2.17
N ALA A 78 -3.18 -10.28 -3.15
CA ALA A 78 -3.08 -10.93 -4.45
C ALA A 78 -1.79 -10.51 -5.19
N ILE A 79 -1.43 -9.23 -5.15
CA ILE A 79 -0.15 -8.74 -5.70
C ILE A 79 1.03 -9.37 -4.97
N CYS A 80 1.00 -9.46 -3.64
CA CYS A 80 2.07 -10.10 -2.87
C CYS A 80 2.25 -11.58 -3.26
N ARG A 81 1.14 -12.33 -3.36
CA ARG A 81 1.14 -13.74 -3.77
C ARG A 81 1.65 -13.93 -5.19
N THR A 82 1.22 -13.09 -6.13
CA THR A 82 1.61 -13.16 -7.54
C THR A 82 3.08 -12.77 -7.73
N THR A 83 3.56 -11.77 -7.00
CA THR A 83 4.94 -11.27 -7.10
C THR A 83 5.94 -12.24 -6.47
N ARG A 84 5.56 -12.90 -5.37
CA ARG A 84 6.39 -13.85 -4.63
C ARG A 84 5.61 -15.12 -4.32
N PRO A 85 5.42 -16.00 -5.33
CA PRO A 85 4.66 -17.24 -5.17
C PRO A 85 5.30 -18.18 -4.14
N ASP A 86 6.61 -18.10 -3.95
CA ASP A 86 7.38 -18.84 -2.94
C ASP A 86 7.04 -18.46 -1.48
N LEU A 87 6.33 -17.34 -1.27
CA LEU A 87 5.91 -16.84 0.04
C LEU A 87 4.39 -16.91 0.25
N VAL A 88 3.65 -17.59 -0.64
CA VAL A 88 2.18 -17.66 -0.59
C VAL A 88 1.65 -18.20 0.74
N ASP A 89 2.36 -19.12 1.38
CA ASP A 89 2.00 -19.65 2.69
C ASP A 89 2.00 -18.56 3.78
N LEU A 90 2.86 -17.55 3.66
CA LEU A 90 2.92 -16.42 4.57
C LEU A 90 1.82 -15.41 4.28
N TRP A 91 1.60 -15.08 3.00
CA TRP A 91 0.58 -14.11 2.58
C TRP A 91 -0.86 -14.59 2.76
N SER A 92 -1.07 -15.91 2.77
CA SER A 92 -2.38 -16.51 2.99
C SER A 92 -2.77 -16.62 4.46
N LYS A 93 -1.87 -16.30 5.40
CA LYS A 93 -2.19 -16.31 6.83
C LYS A 93 -3.14 -15.16 7.19
N PRO A 94 -4.12 -15.36 8.09
CA PRO A 94 -4.93 -14.27 8.63
C PRO A 94 -4.09 -13.15 9.23
N ALA A 95 -2.94 -13.49 9.82
CA ALA A 95 -1.98 -12.54 10.34
C ALA A 95 -1.45 -11.57 9.28
N ALA A 96 -1.30 -11.98 8.03
CA ALA A 96 -0.85 -11.12 6.94
C ALA A 96 -1.90 -10.05 6.60
N ARG A 97 -3.18 -10.45 6.52
CA ARG A 97 -4.28 -9.51 6.33
C ARG A 97 -4.38 -8.53 7.49
N ALA A 98 -4.36 -9.03 8.72
CA ALA A 98 -4.45 -8.20 9.93
C ALA A 98 -3.27 -7.22 10.02
N LYS A 99 -2.06 -7.68 9.67
CA LYS A 99 -0.87 -6.83 9.63
C LYS A 99 -1.02 -5.76 8.56
N LEU A 100 -1.44 -6.12 7.35
CA LEU A 100 -1.62 -5.16 6.26
C LEU A 100 -2.70 -4.11 6.57
N GLN A 101 -3.82 -4.52 7.19
CA GLN A 101 -4.86 -3.60 7.66
C GLN A 101 -4.27 -2.54 8.59
N ARG A 102 -3.53 -2.96 9.61
CA ARG A 102 -2.88 -2.03 10.56
C ARG A 102 -1.92 -1.10 9.83
N GLU A 103 -1.09 -1.63 8.92
CA GLU A 103 -0.13 -0.82 8.16
C GLU A 103 -0.82 0.28 7.34
N ILE A 104 -1.99 0.00 6.75
CA ILE A 104 -2.78 1.00 6.04
C ILE A 104 -3.40 2.01 7.00
N GLU A 105 -3.94 1.55 8.14
CA GLU A 105 -4.54 2.44 9.14
C GLU A 105 -3.52 3.47 9.63
N LYS A 106 -2.33 3.07 10.08
CA LYS A 106 -1.36 4.09 10.51
C LYS A 106 -0.75 4.87 9.35
N ALA A 107 -0.74 4.34 8.12
CA ALA A 107 -0.38 5.13 6.94
C ALA A 107 -1.35 6.28 6.73
N ILE A 108 -2.65 6.01 6.86
CA ILE A 108 -3.72 7.02 6.79
C ILE A 108 -3.53 8.04 7.92
N GLU A 109 -3.38 7.60 9.17
CA GLU A 109 -3.18 8.49 10.32
C GLU A 109 -1.95 9.40 10.13
N ALA A 110 -0.85 8.83 9.65
CA ALA A 110 0.38 9.59 9.45
C ALA A 110 0.26 10.60 8.29
N VAL A 111 -0.44 10.26 7.21
CA VAL A 111 -0.73 11.22 6.13
C VAL A 111 -1.71 12.30 6.59
N GLU A 112 -2.69 11.97 7.43
CA GLU A 112 -3.63 12.95 8.00
C GLU A 112 -2.91 13.95 8.90
N ALA A 113 -1.94 13.49 9.70
CA ALA A 113 -1.17 14.31 10.63
C ALA A 113 -0.07 15.18 9.98
N ALA A 114 0.32 14.88 8.73
CA ALA A 114 1.32 15.62 7.96
C ALA A 114 0.70 16.80 7.19
#